data_AF-A0A656GK60-F1
#
_entry.id   AF-A0A656GK60-F1
#
_cell.length_a   1.000
_cell.length_b   1.000
_cell.length_c   1.000
_cell.angle_alpha   90.00
_cell.angle_beta   90.00
_cell.angle_gamma   90.00
#
_symmetry.space_group_name_H-M   'P 1'
#
loop_
_entity.id
_entity.type
_entity.pdbx_description
1 polymer ?
#
loop_
_entity_poly.entity_id
_entity_poly.type
_entity_poly.pdbx_seq_one_letter_code
_entity_poly.pdbx_strand_id
1 'polypeptide(L)'
;MDRIKAKGDQAWDAADRQALVNLIKARGNKTDAEANQIVDQAQASYRQAYAKYQELKAQAEQKAREAAEVTAKRVSQGAWILLITLVISGLVAAGAGVLGRRTQPPAKVVAAV
;
A
#
# COMPACT_ATOMS: atom_id res chain seq x y z
N MET A 1 9.42 24.56 2.66
CA MET A 1 9.20 23.15 3.10
C MET A 1 8.93 22.21 1.91
N ASP A 2 8.98 22.72 0.67
CA ASP A 2 8.55 22.01 -0.54
C ASP A 2 9.61 21.05 -1.12
N ARG A 3 10.89 21.31 -0.86
CA ARG A 3 11.99 20.46 -1.34
C ARG A 3 12.12 19.13 -0.59
N ILE A 4 11.55 19.02 0.61
CA ILE A 4 11.57 17.78 1.41
C ILE A 4 10.38 16.89 1.03
N LYS A 5 9.22 17.47 0.69
CA LYS A 5 8.07 16.71 0.17
C LYS A 5 8.35 16.15 -1.24
N ALA A 6 9.06 16.90 -2.09
CA ALA A 6 9.46 16.42 -3.41
C ALA A 6 10.46 15.24 -3.37
N LYS A 7 11.26 15.10 -2.31
CA LYS A 7 12.15 13.95 -2.11
C LYS A 7 11.41 12.68 -1.61
N GLY A 8 10.23 12.83 -1.01
CA GLY A 8 9.38 11.70 -0.64
C GLY A 8 8.67 11.06 -1.84
N ASP A 9 8.50 11.81 -2.93
CA ASP A 9 7.83 11.38 -4.16
C ASP A 9 8.76 10.67 -5.16
N GLN A 10 10.07 10.92 -5.10
CA GLN A 10 11.08 10.10 -5.77
C GLN A 10 11.52 8.99 -4.83
N ALA A 11 10.64 8.04 -4.54
CA ALA A 11 10.92 6.98 -3.56
C ALA A 11 12.05 6.01 -3.94
N TRP A 12 12.76 6.23 -5.05
CA TRP A 12 13.75 5.31 -5.60
C TRP A 12 14.95 6.09 -6.13
N ASP A 13 15.98 6.26 -5.30
CA ASP A 13 17.28 6.75 -5.75
C ASP A 13 18.18 5.58 -6.20
N ALA A 14 19.23 5.85 -6.98
CA ALA A 14 20.14 4.79 -7.46
C ALA A 14 20.78 4.01 -6.29
N ALA A 15 21.00 4.68 -5.16
CA ALA A 15 21.51 4.08 -3.94
C ALA A 15 20.54 3.06 -3.32
N ASP A 16 19.23 3.38 -3.28
CA ASP A 16 18.21 2.46 -2.76
C ASP A 16 18.05 1.23 -3.67
N ARG A 17 18.12 1.45 -4.99
CA ARG A 17 18.14 0.36 -5.98
C ARG A 17 19.31 -0.59 -5.71
N GLN A 18 20.52 -0.04 -5.53
CA GLN A 18 21.72 -0.82 -5.26
C GLN A 18 21.61 -1.60 -3.94
N ALA A 19 21.07 -0.96 -2.89
CA ALA A 19 20.85 -1.59 -1.60
C ALA A 19 19.88 -2.77 -1.69
N LEU A 20 18.79 -2.63 -2.45
CA LEU A 20 17.83 -3.70 -2.69
C LEU A 20 18.44 -4.86 -3.48
N VAL A 21 19.21 -4.59 -4.54
CA VAL A 21 19.95 -5.62 -5.28
C VAL A 21 20.88 -6.38 -4.33
N ASN A 22 21.67 -5.68 -3.53
CA ASN A 22 22.60 -6.29 -2.58
C ASN A 22 21.88 -7.13 -1.51
N LEU A 23 20.73 -6.66 -1.00
CA LEU A 23 19.92 -7.41 -0.05
C LEU A 23 19.33 -8.69 -0.65
N ILE A 24 18.81 -8.61 -1.88
CA ILE A 24 18.24 -9.76 -2.60
C ILE A 24 19.32 -10.80 -2.90
N LYS A 25 20.53 -10.36 -3.28
CA LYS A 25 21.69 -11.25 -3.43
C LYS A 25 22.04 -11.94 -2.11
N ALA A 26 22.23 -11.16 -1.05
CA ALA A 26 22.68 -11.65 0.26
C ALA A 26 21.68 -12.59 0.94
N ARG A 27 20.37 -12.29 0.87
CA ARG A 27 19.32 -13.08 1.52
C ARG A 27 18.73 -14.18 0.63
N GLY A 28 18.69 -13.95 -0.69
CA GLY A 28 18.00 -14.82 -1.65
C GLY A 28 18.89 -15.80 -2.39
N ASN A 29 20.21 -15.75 -2.19
CA ASN A 29 21.20 -16.53 -2.94
C ASN A 29 21.00 -16.41 -4.47
N LYS A 30 20.73 -15.19 -4.94
CA LYS A 30 20.45 -14.89 -6.35
C LYS A 30 21.66 -14.30 -7.06
N THR A 31 21.78 -14.56 -8.35
CA THR A 31 22.82 -13.94 -9.19
C THR A 31 22.57 -12.44 -9.38
N ASP A 32 23.61 -11.69 -9.75
CA ASP A 32 23.50 -10.26 -10.06
C ASP A 32 22.43 -9.94 -11.10
N ALA A 33 22.33 -10.77 -12.15
CA ALA A 33 21.34 -10.60 -13.21
C ALA A 33 19.91 -10.79 -12.69
N GLU A 34 19.66 -11.86 -11.92
CA GLU A 34 18.34 -12.12 -11.35
C GLU A 34 17.92 -11.04 -10.35
N ALA A 35 18.83 -10.59 -9.50
CA ALA A 35 18.56 -9.56 -8.52
C ALA A 35 18.22 -8.22 -9.19
N ASN A 36 18.95 -7.83 -10.24
CA ASN A 36 18.63 -6.64 -11.02
C ASN A 36 17.25 -6.77 -11.68
N GLN A 37 16.92 -7.92 -12.28
CA GLN A 37 15.64 -8.12 -12.94
C GLN A 37 14.45 -8.02 -11.97
N ILE A 38 14.58 -8.57 -10.75
CA ILE A 38 13.56 -8.45 -9.69
C ILE A 38 13.36 -6.99 -9.30
N VAL A 39 14.45 -6.26 -9.14
CA VAL A 39 14.42 -4.85 -8.78
C VAL A 39 13.79 -4.01 -9.90
N ASP A 40 14.10 -4.29 -11.17
CA ASP A 40 13.48 -3.58 -12.30
C ASP A 40 11.96 -3.81 -12.38
N GLN A 41 11.51 -5.04 -12.12
CA GLN A 41 10.08 -5.36 -12.03
C GLN A 41 9.39 -4.65 -10.85
N ALA A 42 10.07 -4.58 -9.71
CA ALA A 42 9.59 -3.84 -8.54
C ALA A 42 9.46 -2.34 -8.84
N GLN A 43 10.44 -1.75 -9.55
CA GLN A 43 10.39 -0.36 -9.97
C GLN A 43 9.23 -0.07 -10.90
N ALA A 44 9.01 -0.95 -11.90
CA ALA A 44 7.89 -0.82 -12.82
C ALA A 44 6.55 -0.87 -12.08
N SER A 45 6.40 -1.81 -11.14
CA SER A 45 5.22 -1.95 -10.29
C SER A 45 5.00 -0.71 -9.42
N TYR A 46 6.07 -0.17 -8.82
CA TYR A 46 6.01 1.04 -8.01
C TYR A 46 5.54 2.24 -8.82
N ARG A 47 6.09 2.45 -10.04
CA ARG A 47 5.66 3.56 -10.91
C ARG A 47 4.18 3.47 -11.26
N GLN A 48 3.68 2.27 -11.56
CA GLN A 48 2.25 2.06 -11.85
C GLN A 48 1.37 2.34 -10.62
N ALA A 49 1.79 1.87 -9.44
CA ALA A 49 1.09 2.11 -8.19
C ALA A 49 1.06 3.61 -7.85
N TYR A 50 2.18 4.31 -8.04
CA TYR A 50 2.28 5.75 -7.81
C TYR A 50 1.41 6.55 -8.77
N ALA A 51 1.39 6.19 -10.06
CA ALA A 51 0.50 6.83 -11.03
C ALA A 51 -0.98 6.67 -10.64
N LYS A 52 -1.39 5.46 -10.25
CA LYS A 52 -2.74 5.20 -9.73
C LYS A 52 -3.01 5.99 -8.45
N TYR A 53 -2.05 6.07 -7.53
CA TYR A 53 -2.18 6.85 -6.32
C TYR A 53 -2.44 8.32 -6.61
N GLN A 54 -1.71 8.91 -7.56
CA GLN A 54 -1.91 10.30 -7.96
C GLN A 54 -3.27 10.52 -8.62
N GLU A 55 -3.72 9.58 -9.45
CA GLU A 55 -5.07 9.63 -10.05
C GLU A 55 -6.16 9.56 -8.96
N LEU A 56 -6.03 8.62 -8.01
CA LEU A 56 -6.94 8.50 -6.87
C LEU A 56 -6.93 9.76 -6.00
N LYS A 57 -5.76 10.35 -5.77
CA LYS A 57 -5.63 11.60 -5.02
C LYS A 57 -6.35 12.73 -5.72
N ALA A 58 -6.16 12.89 -7.03
CA ALA A 58 -6.84 13.94 -7.80
C ALA A 58 -8.36 13.75 -7.76
N GLN A 59 -8.85 12.52 -7.91
CA GLN A 59 -10.28 12.20 -7.79
C GLN A 59 -10.81 12.45 -6.37
N ALA A 60 -10.03 12.11 -5.34
CA ALA A 60 -10.39 12.35 -3.95
C ALA A 60 -10.42 13.85 -3.63
N GLU A 61 -9.47 14.64 -4.13
CA GLU A 61 -9.45 16.10 -3.97
C GLU A 61 -10.65 16.74 -4.67
N GLN A 62 -11.00 16.29 -5.88
CA GLN A 62 -12.21 16.76 -6.58
C GLN A 62 -13.47 16.40 -5.80
N LYS A 63 -13.66 15.13 -5.42
CA LYS A 63 -14.80 14.71 -4.60
C LYS A 63 -14.83 15.39 -3.24
N ALA A 64 -13.69 15.70 -2.64
CA ALA A 64 -13.63 16.41 -1.37
C ALA A 64 -14.05 17.87 -1.53
N ARG A 65 -13.69 18.54 -2.64
CA ARG A 65 -14.17 19.90 -2.95
C ARG A 65 -15.67 19.90 -3.19
N GLU A 66 -16.14 18.99 -4.03
CA GLU A 66 -17.56 18.85 -4.38
C GLU A 66 -18.39 18.48 -3.13
N ALA A 67 -17.91 17.52 -2.35
CA ALA A 67 -18.51 17.16 -1.07
C ALA A 67 -18.42 18.33 -0.08
N ALA A 68 -17.34 19.10 -0.01
CA ALA A 68 -17.27 20.27 0.87
C ALA A 68 -18.28 21.35 0.49
N GLU A 69 -18.48 21.60 -0.81
CA GLU A 69 -19.51 22.52 -1.31
C GLU A 69 -20.94 22.02 -1.00
N VAL A 70 -21.19 20.70 -1.08
CA VAL A 70 -22.49 20.08 -0.74
C VAL A 70 -22.69 19.93 0.78
N THR A 71 -21.61 19.72 1.53
CA THR A 71 -21.56 19.50 3.00
C THR A 71 -21.62 20.81 3.78
N ALA A 72 -21.17 21.93 3.19
CA ALA A 72 -21.33 23.27 3.76
C ALA A 72 -22.79 23.59 4.15
N LYS A 73 -23.77 22.87 3.57
CA LYS A 73 -25.17 23.04 3.96
C LYS A 73 -25.60 22.22 5.17
N ARG A 74 -25.42 20.89 5.29
CA ARG A 74 -25.84 20.10 6.48
C ARG A 74 -25.27 18.67 6.48
N VAL A 75 -24.07 18.41 7.00
CA VAL A 75 -23.65 17.04 7.35
C VAL A 75 -23.29 16.98 8.83
N SER A 76 -23.84 15.99 9.55
CA SER A 76 -23.51 15.76 10.96
C SER A 76 -22.06 15.28 11.05
N GLN A 77 -21.22 16.00 11.79
CA GLN A 77 -19.78 15.71 11.90
C GLN A 77 -19.47 14.28 12.41
N GLY A 78 -20.44 13.61 13.03
CA GLY A 78 -20.27 12.24 13.54
C GLY A 78 -20.37 11.14 12.48
N ALA A 79 -21.23 11.28 11.47
CA ALA A 79 -21.48 10.20 10.50
C ALA A 79 -20.26 9.94 9.59
N TRP A 80 -19.51 10.99 9.26
CA TRP A 80 -18.36 10.88 8.35
C TRP A 80 -17.14 10.23 9.01
N ILE A 81 -16.90 10.53 10.29
CA ILE A 81 -15.86 9.87 11.08
C ILE A 81 -16.16 8.38 11.25
N LEU A 82 -17.42 8.02 11.52
CA LEU A 82 -17.84 6.63 11.64
C LEU A 82 -17.63 5.85 10.34
N LEU A 83 -18.00 6.44 9.19
CA LEU A 83 -17.79 5.79 7.89
C LEU A 83 -16.31 5.51 7.62
N ILE A 84 -15.44 6.51 7.79
CA ILE A 84 -14.00 6.38 7.54
C ILE A 84 -13.39 5.28 8.44
N THR A 85 -13.78 5.27 9.72
CA THR A 85 -13.31 4.27 10.68
C THR A 85 -13.72 2.85 10.26
N LEU A 86 -14.96 2.69 9.79
CA LEU A 86 -15.49 1.40 9.33
C LEU A 86 -14.74 0.89 8.10
N VAL A 87 -14.43 1.79 7.15
CA VAL A 87 -13.68 1.44 5.93
C VAL A 87 -12.25 1.01 6.29
N ILE A 88 -11.54 1.78 7.12
CA ILE A 88 -10.18 1.43 7.53
C ILE A 88 -10.17 0.10 8.27
N SER A 89 -11.06 -0.07 9.26
CA SER A 89 -11.16 -1.31 10.04
C SER A 89 -11.53 -2.52 9.17
N GLY A 90 -12.43 -2.34 8.20
CA GLY A 90 -12.83 -3.37 7.25
C GLY A 90 -11.70 -3.81 6.33
N LEU A 91 -10.91 -2.86 5.81
CA LEU A 91 -9.75 -3.16 4.97
C LEU A 91 -8.67 -3.92 5.74
N VAL A 92 -8.40 -3.53 6.99
CA VAL A 92 -7.45 -4.22 7.87
C VAL A 92 -7.91 -5.65 8.16
N ALA A 93 -9.19 -5.86 8.48
CA ALA A 93 -9.75 -7.19 8.73
C ALA A 93 -9.70 -8.10 7.48
N ALA A 94 -10.01 -7.54 6.30
CA ALA A 94 -9.94 -8.28 5.04
C ALA A 94 -8.50 -8.69 4.69
N GLY A 95 -7.52 -7.79 4.86
CA GLY A 95 -6.11 -8.08 4.63
C GLY A 95 -5.56 -9.15 5.57
N ALA A 96 -5.81 -9.01 6.87
CA ALA A 96 -5.38 -9.98 7.89
C ALA A 96 -6.03 -11.37 7.69
N GLY A 97 -7.31 -11.42 7.31
CA GLY A 97 -8.02 -12.68 7.04
C GLY A 97 -7.55 -13.42 5.78
N VAL A 98 -7.07 -12.70 4.75
CA VAL A 98 -6.53 -13.32 3.52
C VAL A 98 -5.09 -13.82 3.70
N LEU A 99 -4.26 -13.09 4.46
CA LEU A 99 -2.89 -13.53 4.80
C LEU A 99 -2.90 -14.71 5.79
N GLY A 100 -3.77 -14.69 6.80
CA GLY A 100 -3.87 -15.76 7.80
C GLY A 100 -4.33 -17.11 7.22
N ARG A 101 -5.20 -17.10 6.21
CA ARG A 101 -5.62 -18.35 5.52
C ARG A 101 -4.49 -19.02 4.74
N ARG A 102 -3.45 -18.29 4.34
CA ARG A 102 -2.29 -18.86 3.63
C ARG A 102 -1.23 -19.45 4.56
N THR A 103 -1.30 -19.16 5.86
CA THR A 103 -0.31 -19.62 6.85
C THR A 103 -0.88 -20.61 7.87
N GLN A 104 -2.10 -21.13 7.67
CA GLN A 104 -2.66 -22.17 8.53
C GLN A 104 -2.05 -23.55 8.19
N PRO A 105 -1.28 -24.19 9.08
CA PRO A 105 -1.02 -25.62 8.98
C PRO A 105 -2.35 -26.39 9.15
N PRO A 106 -2.51 -27.57 8.52
CA PRO A 106 -3.75 -28.34 8.57
C PRO A 106 -4.10 -28.65 10.02
N ALA A 107 -5.29 -28.21 10.44
CA ALA A 107 -5.85 -28.55 11.74
C ALA A 107 -5.99 -30.07 11.82
N LYS A 108 -5.15 -30.72 12.65
CA LYS A 108 -5.40 -32.09 13.08
C LYS A 108 -6.63 -32.05 13.98
N VAL A 109 -7.76 -32.48 13.43
CA VAL A 109 -8.95 -32.80 14.21
C VAL A 109 -8.56 -33.99 15.09
N VAL A 110 -8.22 -33.71 16.35
CA VAL A 110 -8.16 -34.77 17.36
C VAL A 110 -9.61 -35.01 17.77
N ALA A 111 -10.19 -36.08 17.23
CA ALA A 111 -11.40 -36.66 17.78
C ALA A 111 -11.06 -37.17 19.19
N ALA A 112 -11.62 -36.52 20.21
CA ALA A 112 -11.65 -37.10 21.54
C ALA A 112 -12.89 -38.00 21.61
N VAL A 113 -12.61 -39.29 21.84
CA VAL A 113 -13.55 -40.34 22.27
C VAL A 113 -14.12 -40.01 23.65
#